data_AF-A0A951HUV4-F1
#
_entry.id   AF-A0A951HUV4-F1
#
_cell.length_a   1.000
_cell.length_b   1.000
_cell.length_c   1.000
_cell.angle_alpha   90.00
_cell.angle_beta   90.00
_cell.angle_gamma   90.00
#
_symmetry.space_group_name_H-M   'P 1'
#
loop_
_entity.id
_entity.type
_entity.pdbx_description
1 polymer ?
#
loop_
_entity_poly.entity_id
_entity_poly.type
_entity_poly.pdbx_seq_one_letter_code
_entity_poly.pdbx_strand_id
1 'polypeptide(L)'
;AAIEAAQARIGLPSQILGSYSGDAAEFGRSLASQPWLILAAAITIYIVLGVLYESFIHPLTILSTLPSAGVGALLALMLFGYDLSVIALIGIVLLMGIVKKNAIMMIDFAIDAEREQGLSPEESIVQAALLRFRPIMMTTLAALFGALPLALEGGTGSELRNPLGVTIIGGLLLSQLLTLYTTPVIYLYMERLRLRLSSGAYRARPAE
;
A
#
# COMPACT_ATOMS: atom_id res chain seq x y z
N ALA A 1 26.52 2.29 7.62
CA ALA A 1 27.13 1.09 6.98
C ALA A 1 28.65 1.20 6.80
N ALA A 2 29.20 1.88 5.79
CA ALA A 2 30.67 1.87 5.55
C ALA A 2 31.49 2.57 6.65
N ILE A 3 30.96 3.65 7.23
CA ILE A 3 31.63 4.41 8.31
C ILE A 3 31.60 3.62 9.63
N GLU A 4 30.47 3.01 9.99
CA GLU A 4 30.36 2.14 11.17
C GLU A 4 31.24 0.90 11.04
N ALA A 5 31.31 0.30 9.84
CA ALA A 5 32.21 -0.81 9.57
C ALA A 5 33.68 -0.41 9.71
N ALA A 6 34.06 0.79 9.26
CA ALA A 6 35.41 1.33 9.45
C ALA A 6 35.71 1.64 10.93
N GLN A 7 34.76 2.21 11.67
CA GLN A 7 34.90 2.47 13.10
C GLN A 7 35.07 1.18 13.92
N ALA A 8 34.32 0.14 13.59
CA ALA A 8 34.47 -1.19 14.17
C ALA A 8 35.84 -1.82 13.83
N ARG A 9 36.35 -1.59 12.61
CA ARG A 9 37.65 -2.12 12.16
C ARG A 9 38.85 -1.41 12.80
N ILE A 10 38.71 -0.14 13.16
CA ILE A 10 39.75 0.68 13.80
C ILE A 10 39.82 0.42 15.31
N GLY A 11 38.84 -0.27 15.90
CA GLY A 11 38.86 -0.64 17.32
C GLY A 11 38.75 0.58 18.23
N LEU A 12 37.86 1.51 17.90
CA LEU A 12 37.61 2.70 18.71
C LEU A 12 37.26 2.32 20.16
N PRO A 13 37.91 2.93 21.17
CA PRO A 13 37.56 2.71 22.57
C PRO A 13 36.08 3.01 22.81
N SER A 14 35.42 2.24 23.68
CA SER A 14 34.00 2.39 24.02
C SER A 14 33.62 3.76 24.64
N GLN A 15 34.61 4.61 24.90
CA GLN A 15 34.47 5.96 25.41
C GLN A 15 34.27 7.00 24.29
N ILE A 16 34.55 6.65 23.03
CA ILE A 16 34.41 7.55 21.87
C ILE A 16 33.14 7.15 21.10
N LEU A 17 32.05 7.89 21.35
CA LEU A 17 30.83 7.81 20.56
C LEU A 17 30.93 8.76 19.37
N GLY A 18 31.04 8.20 18.16
CA GLY A 18 30.90 8.98 16.93
C GLY A 18 29.43 9.32 16.69
N SER A 19 29.09 10.60 16.71
CA SER A 19 27.79 11.08 16.22
C SER A 19 27.94 11.65 14.82
N TYR A 20 26.96 11.37 13.97
CA TYR A 20 26.81 12.11 12.72
C TYR A 20 26.40 13.56 13.07
N SER A 21 26.94 14.55 12.36
CA SER A 21 26.61 15.97 12.51
C SER A 21 26.28 16.58 11.14
N GLY A 22 25.53 17.69 11.13
CA GLY A 22 25.06 18.33 9.90
C GLY A 22 24.13 17.43 9.06
N ASP A 23 24.30 17.45 7.75
CA ASP A 23 23.43 16.78 6.77
C ASP A 23 23.29 15.27 7.00
N ALA A 24 24.36 14.60 7.45
CA ALA A 24 24.33 13.17 7.75
C ALA A 24 23.43 12.84 8.97
N ALA A 25 23.38 13.73 9.96
CA ALA A 25 22.52 13.59 11.13
C ALA A 25 21.06 13.87 10.79
N GLU A 26 20.80 14.81 9.88
CA GLU A 26 19.46 15.09 9.37
C GLU A 26 18.94 13.93 8.52
N PHE A 27 19.77 13.37 7.63
CA PHE A 27 19.39 12.20 6.83
C PHE A 27 18.97 11.01 7.71
N GLY A 28 19.75 10.71 8.77
CA GLY A 28 19.41 9.66 9.74
C GLY A 28 18.09 9.94 10.49
N ARG A 29 17.85 11.20 10.87
CA ARG A 29 16.59 11.62 11.51
C ARG A 29 15.39 11.50 10.56
N SER A 30 15.55 11.87 9.29
CA SER A 30 14.51 11.72 8.27
C SER A 30 14.16 10.24 8.06
N LEU A 31 15.14 9.35 7.95
CA LEU A 31 14.92 7.90 7.86
C LEU A 31 14.18 7.34 9.09
N ALA A 32 14.54 7.77 10.29
CA ALA A 32 13.86 7.34 11.52
C ALA A 32 12.40 7.81 11.60
N SER A 33 12.06 8.93 10.94
CA SER A 33 10.68 9.43 10.88
C SER A 33 9.80 8.76 9.81
N GLN A 34 10.39 8.11 8.80
CA GLN A 34 9.64 7.50 7.69
C GLN A 34 8.60 6.44 8.13
N PRO A 35 8.91 5.48 9.03
CA PRO A 35 7.92 4.50 9.46
C PRO A 35 6.71 5.13 10.15
N TRP A 36 6.93 6.20 10.93
CA TRP A 36 5.87 6.93 11.60
C TRP A 36 4.94 7.64 10.62
N LEU A 37 5.48 8.21 9.54
CA LEU A 37 4.68 8.83 8.48
C LEU A 37 3.82 7.81 7.75
N ILE A 38 4.37 6.64 7.42
CA ILE A 38 3.62 5.54 6.79
C ILE A 38 2.49 5.08 7.71
N LEU A 39 2.79 4.88 9.00
CA LEU A 39 1.80 4.45 9.99
C LEU A 39 0.68 5.49 10.16
N ALA A 40 1.03 6.77 10.29
CA ALA A 40 0.05 7.85 10.41
C ALA A 40 -0.85 7.94 9.17
N ALA A 41 -0.29 7.77 7.97
CA ALA A 41 -1.06 7.77 6.73
C ALA A 41 -2.01 6.57 6.63
N ALA A 42 -1.56 5.37 7.03
CA ALA A 42 -2.39 4.17 7.08
C ALA A 42 -3.55 4.30 8.08
N ILE A 43 -3.30 4.83 9.28
CA ILE A 43 -4.33 5.07 10.30
C ILE A 43 -5.35 6.10 9.81
N THR A 44 -4.89 7.21 9.23
CA THR A 44 -5.79 8.24 8.67
C THR A 44 -6.71 7.65 7.60
N ILE A 45 -6.15 6.82 6.71
CA ILE A 45 -6.92 6.11 5.68
C ILE A 45 -7.96 5.15 6.29
N TYR A 46 -7.57 4.41 7.34
CA TYR A 46 -8.47 3.49 8.03
C TYR A 46 -9.69 4.21 8.59
N ILE A 47 -9.47 5.32 9.30
CA ILE A 47 -10.54 6.10 9.94
C ILE A 47 -11.50 6.65 8.88
N VAL A 48 -10.98 7.24 7.81
CA VAL A 48 -11.82 7.79 6.73
C VAL A 48 -12.71 6.71 6.10
N LEU A 49 -12.18 5.50 5.89
CA LEU A 49 -12.96 4.38 5.34
C LEU A 49 -13.95 3.81 6.34
N GLY A 50 -13.58 3.70 7.60
CA GLY A 50 -14.48 3.21 8.65
C GLY A 50 -15.70 4.10 8.80
N VAL A 51 -15.52 5.42 8.71
CA VAL A 51 -16.62 6.40 8.67
C VAL A 51 -17.44 6.27 7.39
N LEU A 52 -16.80 6.07 6.23
CA LEU A 52 -17.49 5.99 4.94
C LEU A 52 -18.37 4.74 4.79
N TYR A 53 -17.90 3.58 5.25
CA TYR A 53 -18.56 2.29 5.04
C TYR A 53 -19.39 1.80 6.25
N GLU A 54 -19.42 2.59 7.34
CA GLU A 54 -20.08 2.23 8.60
C GLU A 54 -19.71 0.81 9.10
N SER A 55 -18.50 0.35 8.78
CA SER A 55 -18.05 -1.01 9.02
C SER A 55 -16.55 -1.03 9.29
N PHE A 56 -16.14 -1.84 10.27
CA PHE A 56 -14.72 -2.02 10.60
C PHE A 56 -14.02 -3.07 9.74
N ILE A 57 -14.78 -3.93 9.04
CA ILE A 57 -14.23 -5.06 8.28
C ILE A 57 -13.78 -4.61 6.89
N HIS A 58 -14.61 -3.87 6.16
CA HIS A 58 -14.29 -3.44 4.79
C HIS A 58 -13.05 -2.53 4.69
N PRO A 59 -12.81 -1.57 5.62
CA PRO A 59 -11.57 -0.79 5.64
C PRO A 59 -10.32 -1.66 5.79
N LEU A 60 -10.40 -2.73 6.59
CA LEU A 60 -9.28 -3.63 6.85
C LEU A 60 -8.99 -4.50 5.61
N THR A 61 -10.03 -4.99 4.94
CA THR A 61 -9.90 -5.66 3.63
C THR A 61 -9.20 -4.76 2.61
N ILE A 62 -9.56 -3.48 2.53
CA ILE A 62 -8.95 -2.54 1.59
C ILE A 62 -7.48 -2.25 1.97
N LEU A 63 -7.19 -2.03 3.25
CA LEU A 63 -5.82 -1.77 3.74
C LEU A 63 -4.86 -2.93 3.51
N SER A 64 -5.37 -4.16 3.47
CA SER A 64 -4.56 -5.36 3.20
C SER A 64 -3.88 -5.36 1.83
N THR A 65 -4.31 -4.47 0.92
CA THR A 65 -3.70 -4.29 -0.40
C THR A 65 -2.49 -3.35 -0.39
N LEU A 66 -2.33 -2.52 0.66
CA LEU A 66 -1.21 -1.58 0.78
C LEU A 66 0.18 -2.22 0.86
N PRO A 67 0.39 -3.34 1.60
CA PRO A 67 1.69 -4.01 1.65
C PRO A 67 2.18 -4.41 0.26
N SER A 68 1.28 -4.87 -0.61
CA SER A 68 1.61 -5.25 -1.99
C SER A 68 2.16 -4.07 -2.81
N ALA A 69 1.59 -2.88 -2.64
CA ALA A 69 2.07 -1.66 -3.30
C ALA A 69 3.40 -1.17 -2.73
N GLY A 70 3.56 -1.23 -1.41
CA GLY A 70 4.84 -0.92 -0.76
C GLY A 70 5.96 -1.84 -1.22
N VAL A 71 5.70 -3.16 -1.27
CA VAL A 71 6.67 -4.15 -1.75
C VAL A 71 7.04 -3.91 -3.21
N GLY A 72 6.08 -3.63 -4.09
CA GLY A 72 6.35 -3.30 -5.49
C GLY A 72 7.22 -2.06 -5.68
N ALA A 73 6.93 -1.01 -4.90
CA ALA A 73 7.70 0.22 -4.88
C ALA A 73 9.14 0.00 -4.39
N LEU A 74 9.30 -0.69 -3.25
CA LEU A 74 10.60 -0.99 -2.66
C LEU A 74 11.45 -1.87 -3.58
N LEU A 75 10.85 -2.91 -4.18
CA LEU A 75 11.55 -3.79 -5.11
C LEU A 75 12.04 -3.02 -6.34
N ALA A 76 11.24 -2.12 -6.90
CA ALA A 76 11.67 -1.30 -8.03
C ALA A 76 12.81 -0.35 -7.65
N LEU A 77 12.71 0.33 -6.51
CA LEU A 77 13.80 1.18 -6.01
C LEU A 77 15.10 0.38 -5.87
N MET A 78 15.04 -0.82 -5.29
CA MET A 78 16.20 -1.70 -5.16
C MET A 78 16.77 -2.16 -6.51
N LEU A 79 15.91 -2.50 -7.48
CA LEU A 79 16.33 -2.94 -8.82
C LEU A 79 17.02 -1.82 -9.62
N PHE A 80 16.56 -0.58 -9.46
CA PHE A 80 17.13 0.59 -10.15
C PHE A 80 18.21 1.32 -9.33
N GLY A 81 18.55 0.80 -8.13
CA GLY A 81 19.63 1.34 -7.29
C GLY A 81 19.31 2.68 -6.63
N TYR A 82 18.03 2.97 -6.39
CA TYR A 82 17.59 4.18 -5.69
C TYR A 82 17.35 3.92 -4.21
N ASP A 83 17.76 4.87 -3.37
CA ASP A 83 17.50 4.83 -1.93
C ASP A 83 16.05 5.20 -1.59
N LEU A 84 15.60 4.75 -0.42
CA LEU A 84 14.32 5.18 0.16
C LEU A 84 14.43 6.62 0.67
N SER A 85 14.37 7.57 -0.25
CA SER A 85 14.38 9.01 0.04
C SER A 85 12.99 9.52 0.44
N VAL A 86 12.91 10.76 0.91
CA VAL A 86 11.63 11.46 1.16
C VAL A 86 10.76 11.51 -0.10
N ILE A 87 11.39 11.60 -1.28
CA ILE A 87 10.69 11.70 -2.56
C ILE A 87 10.13 10.33 -2.98
N ALA A 88 10.88 9.26 -2.78
CA ALA A 88 10.38 7.90 -2.94
C ALA A 88 9.20 7.64 -1.99
N LEU A 89 9.25 8.14 -0.75
CA LEU A 89 8.14 8.07 0.20
C LEU A 89 6.87 8.77 -0.33
N ILE A 90 6.99 9.97 -0.91
CA ILE A 90 5.86 10.65 -1.55
C ILE A 90 5.24 9.77 -2.64
N GLY A 91 6.08 9.09 -3.44
CA GLY A 91 5.63 8.09 -4.41
C GLY A 91 4.84 6.94 -3.77
N ILE A 92 5.30 6.39 -2.65
CA ILE A 92 4.59 5.35 -1.89
C ILE A 92 3.24 5.86 -1.35
N VAL A 93 3.19 7.09 -0.84
CA VAL A 93 1.92 7.69 -0.36
C VAL A 93 0.94 7.90 -1.51
N LEU A 94 1.40 8.39 -2.66
CA LEU A 94 0.60 8.51 -3.89
C LEU A 94 0.06 7.14 -4.33
N LEU A 95 0.92 6.12 -4.33
CA LEU A 95 0.54 4.75 -4.66
C LEU A 95 -0.56 4.21 -3.74
N MET A 96 -0.51 4.51 -2.44
CA MET A 96 -1.60 4.12 -1.54
C MET A 96 -2.94 4.65 -2.04
N GLY A 97 -3.02 5.88 -2.55
CA GLY A 97 -4.26 6.44 -3.10
C GLY A 97 -4.70 5.74 -4.39
N ILE A 98 -3.77 5.57 -5.33
CA ILE A 98 -4.07 5.01 -6.66
C ILE A 98 -4.50 3.53 -6.55
N VAL A 99 -3.76 2.72 -5.80
CA VAL A 99 -4.02 1.28 -5.64
C VAL A 99 -5.28 1.05 -4.84
N LYS A 100 -5.48 1.81 -3.75
CA LYS A 100 -6.67 1.69 -2.90
C LYS A 100 -7.96 2.01 -3.63
N LYS A 101 -7.95 2.98 -4.56
CA LYS A 101 -9.12 3.25 -5.42
C LYS A 101 -9.55 1.99 -6.18
N ASN A 102 -8.59 1.23 -6.72
CA ASN A 102 -8.89 0.01 -7.47
C ASN A 102 -9.47 -1.09 -6.56
N ALA A 103 -8.96 -1.25 -5.34
CA ALA A 103 -9.50 -2.17 -4.34
C ALA A 103 -10.91 -1.75 -3.87
N ILE A 104 -11.10 -0.46 -3.60
CA ILE A 104 -12.40 0.13 -3.24
C ILE A 104 -13.43 -0.20 -4.33
N MET A 105 -13.16 0.12 -5.60
CA MET A 105 -14.11 -0.10 -6.69
C MET A 105 -14.55 -1.57 -6.84
N MET A 106 -13.67 -2.52 -6.52
CA MET A 106 -13.97 -3.95 -6.57
C MET A 106 -14.85 -4.38 -5.39
N ILE A 107 -14.49 -3.97 -4.18
CA ILE A 107 -15.22 -4.33 -2.96
C ILE A 107 -16.58 -3.66 -2.92
N ASP A 108 -16.68 -2.39 -3.32
CA ASP A 108 -17.93 -1.64 -3.40
C ASP A 108 -18.93 -2.34 -4.32
N PHE A 109 -18.48 -2.73 -5.52
CA PHE A 109 -19.33 -3.46 -6.47
C PHE A 109 -19.73 -4.86 -5.95
N ALA A 110 -18.84 -5.54 -5.23
CA ALA A 110 -19.18 -6.84 -4.64
C ALA A 110 -20.25 -6.69 -3.54
N ILE A 111 -20.14 -5.66 -2.69
CA ILE A 111 -21.13 -5.38 -1.66
C ILE A 111 -22.48 -4.98 -2.28
N ASP A 112 -22.47 -4.16 -3.33
CA ASP A 112 -23.69 -3.79 -4.04
C ASP A 112 -24.36 -5.01 -4.69
N ALA A 113 -23.58 -5.91 -5.29
CA ALA A 113 -24.09 -7.16 -5.86
C ALA A 113 -24.70 -8.09 -4.78
N GLU A 114 -24.11 -8.19 -3.59
CA GLU A 114 -24.70 -8.93 -2.47
C GLU A 114 -26.02 -8.32 -2.01
N ARG A 115 -26.09 -6.98 -1.92
CA ARG A 115 -27.26 -6.27 -1.38
C ARG A 115 -28.43 -6.20 -2.37
N GLU A 116 -28.15 -5.88 -3.64
CA GLU A 116 -29.19 -5.69 -4.66
C GLU A 116 -29.60 -6.99 -5.33
N GLN A 117 -28.64 -7.89 -5.59
CA GLN A 117 -28.88 -9.11 -6.35
C GLN A 117 -28.99 -10.36 -5.45
N GLY A 118 -28.71 -10.23 -4.15
CA GLY A 118 -28.79 -11.34 -3.20
C GLY A 118 -27.79 -12.47 -3.47
N LEU A 119 -26.74 -12.18 -4.24
CA LEU A 119 -25.73 -13.15 -4.66
C LEU A 119 -24.85 -13.59 -3.48
N SER A 120 -24.29 -14.79 -3.58
CA SER A 120 -23.31 -15.24 -2.60
C SER A 120 -22.02 -14.41 -2.68
N PRO A 121 -21.25 -14.25 -1.59
CA PRO A 121 -20.01 -13.47 -1.60
C PRO A 121 -18.98 -13.91 -2.66
N GLU A 122 -18.98 -15.21 -2.99
CA GLU A 122 -18.13 -15.78 -4.04
C GLU A 122 -18.59 -15.35 -5.44
N GLU A 123 -19.88 -15.36 -5.71
CA GLU A 123 -20.42 -14.92 -6.99
C GLU A 123 -20.27 -13.40 -7.18
N SER A 124 -20.55 -12.63 -6.12
CA SER A 124 -20.46 -11.16 -6.12
C SER A 124 -19.05 -10.67 -6.42
N ILE A 125 -18.02 -11.25 -5.78
CA ILE A 125 -16.63 -10.80 -5.98
C ILE A 125 -16.08 -11.21 -7.35
N VAL A 126 -16.51 -12.36 -7.89
CA VAL A 126 -16.14 -12.81 -9.24
C VAL A 126 -16.78 -11.89 -10.29
N GLN A 127 -18.07 -11.59 -10.15
CA GLN A 127 -18.77 -10.66 -11.03
C GLN A 127 -18.14 -9.26 -10.98
N ALA A 128 -17.82 -8.76 -9.78
CA ALA A 128 -17.11 -7.51 -9.59
C ALA A 128 -15.75 -7.50 -10.31
N ALA A 129 -14.97 -8.58 -10.17
CA ALA A 129 -13.66 -8.69 -10.81
C ALA A 129 -13.76 -8.62 -12.35
N LEU A 130 -14.74 -9.31 -12.94
CA LEU A 130 -14.94 -9.32 -14.39
C LEU A 130 -15.36 -7.94 -14.93
N LEU A 131 -16.31 -7.28 -14.27
CA LEU A 131 -16.83 -5.99 -14.72
C LEU A 131 -15.81 -4.85 -14.52
N ARG A 132 -14.97 -4.95 -13.49
CA ARG A 132 -14.00 -3.92 -13.15
C ARG A 132 -12.62 -4.12 -13.80
N PHE A 133 -12.34 -5.27 -14.40
CA PHE A 133 -11.05 -5.52 -15.05
C PHE A 133 -10.68 -4.43 -16.06
N ARG A 134 -11.62 -4.06 -16.95
CA ARG A 134 -11.37 -3.02 -17.97
C ARG A 134 -11.09 -1.63 -17.33
N PRO A 135 -11.95 -1.09 -16.44
CA PRO A 135 -11.65 0.15 -15.72
C PRO A 135 -10.34 0.15 -14.93
N ILE A 136 -10.01 -0.95 -14.25
CA ILE A 136 -8.81 -1.08 -13.43
C ILE A 136 -7.55 -1.06 -14.32
N MET A 137 -7.58 -1.76 -15.45
CA MET A 137 -6.49 -1.71 -16.42
C MET A 137 -6.34 -0.31 -17.03
N MET A 138 -7.45 0.39 -17.32
CA MET A 138 -7.43 1.75 -17.85
C MET A 138 -6.73 2.73 -16.90
N THR A 139 -7.07 2.72 -15.60
CA THR A 139 -6.44 3.62 -14.62
C THR A 139 -4.97 3.31 -14.40
N THR A 140 -4.62 2.02 -14.36
CA THR A 140 -3.25 1.56 -14.15
C THR A 140 -2.36 1.96 -15.33
N LEU A 141 -2.83 1.72 -16.56
CA LEU A 141 -2.08 2.09 -17.77
C LEU A 141 -1.92 3.61 -17.89
N ALA A 142 -2.97 4.39 -17.60
CA ALA A 142 -2.87 5.84 -17.61
C ALA A 142 -1.83 6.37 -16.61
N ALA A 143 -1.84 5.83 -15.38
CA ALA A 143 -0.86 6.20 -14.37
C ALA A 143 0.56 5.74 -14.72
N LEU A 144 0.72 4.54 -15.30
CA LEU A 144 2.00 4.04 -15.79
C LEU A 144 2.58 4.93 -16.88
N PHE A 145 1.79 5.26 -17.90
CA PHE A 145 2.24 6.14 -18.99
C PHE A 145 2.48 7.57 -18.52
N GLY A 146 1.76 8.05 -17.49
CA GLY A 146 2.04 9.35 -16.86
C GLY A 146 3.33 9.36 -16.03
N ALA A 147 3.68 8.23 -15.41
CA ALA A 147 4.90 8.08 -14.61
C ALA A 147 6.14 7.73 -15.46
N LEU A 148 5.94 7.18 -16.66
CA LEU A 148 7.04 6.74 -17.54
C LEU A 148 8.02 7.87 -17.89
N PRO A 149 7.59 9.09 -18.28
CA PRO A 149 8.52 10.19 -18.51
C PRO A 149 9.29 10.58 -17.25
N LEU A 150 8.65 10.52 -16.08
CA LEU A 150 9.30 10.87 -14.81
C LEU A 150 10.44 9.91 -14.45
N ALA A 151 10.36 8.65 -14.89
CA ALA A 151 11.37 7.63 -14.62
C ALA A 151 12.52 7.61 -15.63
N LEU A 152 12.31 8.17 -16.84
CA LEU A 152 13.26 8.11 -17.95
C LEU A 152 13.93 9.46 -18.23
N GLU A 153 13.60 10.51 -17.48
CA GLU A 153 14.11 11.83 -17.77
C GLU A 153 15.59 11.96 -17.38
N GLY A 154 16.39 12.40 -18.35
CA GLY A 154 17.79 12.80 -18.16
C GLY A 154 17.92 14.31 -18.20
N GLY A 155 18.36 14.92 -17.11
CA GLY A 155 18.51 16.38 -17.01
C GLY A 155 18.60 16.88 -15.57
N THR A 156 18.65 18.19 -15.39
CA THR A 156 18.64 18.84 -14.07
C THR A 156 17.34 18.50 -13.33
N GLY A 157 17.41 18.00 -12.10
CA GLY A 157 16.24 17.59 -11.32
C GLY A 157 15.82 16.12 -11.54
N SER A 158 16.53 15.38 -12.38
CA SER A 158 16.30 13.94 -12.60
C SER A 158 16.55 13.11 -11.33
N GLU A 159 17.43 13.57 -10.46
CA GLU A 159 17.71 12.99 -9.14
C GLU A 159 16.49 12.99 -8.20
N LEU A 160 15.54 13.90 -8.42
CA LEU A 160 14.29 13.96 -7.66
C LEU A 160 13.16 13.20 -8.38
N ARG A 161 13.10 13.30 -9.71
CA ARG A 161 11.98 12.78 -10.50
C ARG A 161 12.07 11.28 -10.79
N ASN A 162 13.27 10.77 -11.06
CA ASN A 162 13.48 9.36 -11.37
C ASN A 162 13.09 8.44 -10.20
N PRO A 163 13.50 8.69 -8.93
CA PRO A 163 13.06 7.87 -7.81
C PRO A 163 11.53 7.86 -7.64
N LEU A 164 10.87 9.01 -7.87
CA LEU A 164 9.42 9.12 -7.79
C LEU A 164 8.73 8.30 -8.89
N GLY A 165 9.18 8.43 -10.14
CA GLY A 165 8.64 7.71 -11.28
C GLY A 165 8.80 6.19 -11.15
N VAL A 166 10.01 5.74 -10.77
CA VAL A 166 10.34 4.33 -10.57
C VAL A 166 9.50 3.71 -9.45
N THR A 167 9.33 4.44 -8.34
CA THR A 167 8.46 4.03 -7.24
C THR A 167 7.05 3.77 -7.75
N ILE A 168 6.46 4.73 -8.49
CA ILE A 168 5.08 4.61 -9.00
C ILE A 168 4.96 3.45 -9.98
N ILE A 169 5.88 3.32 -10.94
CA ILE A 169 5.82 2.26 -11.95
C ILE A 169 5.91 0.88 -11.31
N GLY A 170 6.91 0.67 -10.45
CA GLY A 170 7.13 -0.60 -9.75
C GLY A 170 5.98 -0.96 -8.82
N GLY A 171 5.53 0.02 -8.04
CA GLY A 171 4.39 -0.12 -7.16
C GLY A 171 3.13 -0.51 -7.92
N LEU A 172 2.79 0.18 -9.01
CA LEU A 172 1.59 -0.12 -9.80
C LEU A 172 1.65 -1.48 -10.48
N LEU A 173 2.77 -1.84 -11.12
CA LEU A 173 2.88 -3.13 -11.82
C LEU A 173 2.68 -4.32 -10.88
N LEU A 174 3.40 -4.32 -9.75
CA LEU A 174 3.31 -5.42 -8.79
C LEU A 174 1.96 -5.39 -8.04
N SER A 175 1.55 -4.21 -7.56
CA SER A 175 0.32 -4.08 -6.79
C SER A 175 -0.90 -4.40 -7.62
N GLN A 176 -0.95 -4.06 -8.90
CA GLN A 176 -2.14 -4.28 -9.70
C GLN A 176 -2.39 -5.76 -9.92
N LEU A 177 -1.32 -6.53 -10.19
CA LEU A 177 -1.38 -7.98 -10.31
C LEU A 177 -1.83 -8.61 -8.98
N LEU A 178 -1.18 -8.22 -7.87
CA LEU A 178 -1.50 -8.74 -6.55
C LEU A 178 -2.90 -8.32 -6.08
N THR A 179 -3.36 -7.12 -6.41
CA THR A 179 -4.69 -6.62 -5.99
C THR A 179 -5.79 -7.39 -6.72
N LEU A 180 -5.67 -7.64 -8.02
CA LEU A 180 -6.69 -8.41 -8.76
C LEU A 180 -6.83 -9.86 -8.25
N TYR A 181 -5.74 -10.45 -7.75
CA TYR A 181 -5.74 -11.83 -7.28
C TYR A 181 -6.02 -11.96 -5.77
N THR A 182 -5.35 -11.15 -4.97
CA THR A 182 -5.38 -11.25 -3.51
C THR A 182 -6.62 -10.57 -2.91
N THR A 183 -7.14 -9.49 -3.52
CA THR A 183 -8.34 -8.81 -2.98
C THR A 183 -9.57 -9.70 -2.95
N PRO A 184 -9.90 -10.48 -4.00
CA PRO A 184 -11.00 -11.43 -3.94
C PRO A 184 -10.84 -12.47 -2.83
N VAL A 185 -9.63 -12.99 -2.65
CA VAL A 185 -9.33 -13.99 -1.62
C VAL A 185 -9.52 -13.40 -0.23
N ILE A 186 -8.95 -12.22 0.04
CA ILE A 186 -9.08 -11.57 1.35
C ILE A 186 -10.53 -11.18 1.63
N TYR A 187 -11.26 -10.71 0.63
CA TYR A 187 -12.69 -10.42 0.75
C TYR A 187 -13.47 -11.64 1.27
N LEU A 188 -13.27 -12.80 0.65
CA LEU A 188 -13.94 -14.05 1.06
C LEU A 188 -13.53 -14.51 2.46
N TYR A 189 -12.26 -14.36 2.84
CA TYR A 189 -11.82 -14.67 4.20
C TYR A 189 -12.48 -13.76 5.23
N MET A 190 -12.57 -12.46 4.94
CA MET A 190 -13.18 -11.49 5.84
C MET A 190 -14.70 -11.69 5.95
N GLU A 191 -15.38 -12.02 4.85
CA GLU A 191 -16.81 -12.28 4.87
C GLU A 191 -17.14 -13.58 5.63
N ARG A 192 -16.33 -14.64 5.47
CA ARG A 192 -16.44 -15.86 6.30
C ARG A 192 -16.23 -15.57 7.78
N LEU A 193 -15.32 -14.67 8.13
CA LEU A 193 -15.10 -14.24 9.51
C LEU A 193 -16.30 -13.45 10.04
N ARG A 194 -16.87 -12.53 9.25
CA ARG A 194 -18.08 -11.78 9.58
C ARG A 194 -19.26 -12.71 9.86
N LEU A 195 -19.50 -13.70 8.99
CA LEU A 195 -20.57 -14.70 9.16
C LEU A 195 -20.36 -15.54 10.43
N ARG A 196 -19.13 -15.96 10.75
CA ARG A 196 -18.80 -16.69 11.99
C ARG A 196 -19.04 -15.86 13.26
N LEU A 197 -18.71 -14.57 13.22
CA LEU A 197 -18.94 -13.66 14.35
C LEU A 197 -20.44 -13.33 14.51
N SER A 198 -21.18 -13.20 13.42
CA SER A 198 -22.64 -12.95 13.44
C SER A 198 -23.45 -14.18 13.86
N SER A 199 -23.07 -15.38 13.42
CA SER A 199 -23.74 -16.63 13.83
C SER A 199 -23.49 -17.00 15.30
N GLY A 200 -22.43 -16.47 15.92
CA GLY A 200 -22.24 -16.50 17.38
C GLY A 200 -23.26 -15.64 18.15
N ALA A 201 -23.73 -14.53 17.56
CA ALA A 201 -24.70 -13.63 18.19
C ALA A 201 -26.15 -14.11 18.11
N TYR A 202 -26.50 -14.95 17.12
CA TYR A 202 -27.86 -15.50 16.98
C TYR A 202 -28.16 -16.66 17.95
N ARG A 203 -27.13 -17.29 18.53
CA ARG A 203 -27.28 -18.36 19.53
C ARG A 203 -27.60 -17.84 20.95
N ALA A 204 -27.64 -16.53 21.16
CA ALA A 204 -27.77 -15.91 22.49
C ALA A 204 -29.16 -15.34 22.82
N ARG A 205 -30.21 -15.62 22.03
CA ARG A 205 -31.60 -15.33 22.42
C ARG A 205 -32.33 -16.64 22.73
N PRO A 206 -32.47 -17.03 24.01
CA PRO A 206 -33.49 -18.00 24.36
C PRO A 206 -34.85 -17.37 24.05
N ALA A 207 -35.69 -18.12 23.35
CA ALA A 207 -37.10 -17.77 23.21
C ALA A 207 -37.74 -17.88 24.61
N GLU A 208 -38.14 -16.74 25.17
CA GLU A 208 -39.16 -16.65 26.21
C GLU A 208 -40.48 -16.24 25.58
#